data_AF-A0AAE8M7E0-F1
#
_entry.id   AF-A0AAE8M7E0-F1
#
_cell.length_a   1.000
_cell.length_b   1.000
_cell.length_c   1.000
_cell.angle_alpha   90.00
_cell.angle_beta   90.00
_cell.angle_gamma   90.00
#
_symmetry.space_group_name_H-M   'P 1'
#
loop_
_entity.id
_entity.type
_entity.pdbx_description
1 polymer ?
#
loop_
_entity_poly.entity_id
_entity_poly.type
_entity_poly.pdbx_seq_one_letter_code
_entity_poly.pdbx_strand_id
1 'polypeptide(L)'
;MQNTNTAPDPAAVDAMVPEHRRTFIKSYFQYYGVWNESGWGSLLKKTEEKLCQLLATAKYVKVNQAYFVFESEKLAWGKHVRACGLDANEHRWPWTVFPNPSYWKEGISAQYSDWRSARGLPLIEPELSKATTEKPSANKDAAATTPKSAPQRQHLSTKNPHEPRRLPGPSEQSGQVKMESPDI
;
A
#
# COMPACT_ATOMS: atom_id res chain seq x y z
N MET A 1 -18.36 -18.58 -21.29
CA MET A 1 -17.05 -18.25 -21.89
C MET A 1 -17.10 -16.76 -22.20
N GLN A 2 -16.36 -15.92 -21.46
CA GLN A 2 -16.37 -14.48 -21.69
C GLN A 2 -15.50 -14.19 -22.92
N ASN A 3 -16.02 -13.40 -23.87
CA ASN A 3 -15.30 -12.99 -25.08
C ASN A 3 -14.05 -12.17 -24.68
N THR A 4 -12.85 -12.73 -24.84
CA THR A 4 -11.57 -12.12 -24.45
C THR A 4 -10.98 -11.22 -25.55
N ASN A 5 -11.82 -10.46 -26.27
CA ASN A 5 -11.36 -9.62 -27.38
C ASN A 5 -10.96 -8.19 -26.96
N THR A 6 -11.03 -7.89 -25.67
CA THR A 6 -10.72 -6.56 -25.14
C THR A 6 -9.66 -6.68 -24.05
N ALA A 7 -8.68 -5.77 -24.08
CA ALA A 7 -7.68 -5.66 -23.04
C ALA A 7 -8.35 -5.41 -21.67
N PRO A 8 -7.84 -5.97 -20.57
CA PRO A 8 -8.34 -5.68 -19.23
C PRO A 8 -8.28 -4.18 -18.91
N ASP A 9 -9.36 -3.64 -18.35
CA ASP A 9 -9.42 -2.22 -17.95
C ASP A 9 -8.81 -2.02 -16.55
N PRO A 10 -7.71 -1.26 -16.41
CA PRO A 10 -7.10 -0.98 -15.12
C PRO A 10 -7.94 -0.07 -14.21
N ALA A 11 -8.88 0.71 -14.75
CA ALA A 11 -9.74 1.61 -13.97
C ALA A 11 -10.78 0.84 -13.13
N ALA A 12 -11.12 -0.38 -13.53
CA ALA A 12 -12.00 -1.28 -12.79
C ALA A 12 -11.29 -2.02 -11.63
N VAL A 13 -9.99 -1.78 -11.41
CA VAL A 13 -9.17 -2.50 -10.44
C VAL A 13 -8.81 -1.60 -9.28
N ASP A 14 -9.12 -2.03 -8.05
CA ASP A 14 -8.57 -1.40 -6.86
C ASP A 14 -7.06 -1.69 -6.77
N ALA A 15 -6.27 -0.70 -7.15
CA ALA A 15 -4.83 -0.78 -7.19
C ALA A 15 -4.17 -0.81 -5.81
N MET A 16 -4.88 -0.55 -4.71
CA MET A 16 -4.31 -0.67 -3.37
C MET A 16 -4.32 -2.12 -2.88
N VAL A 17 -5.22 -2.95 -3.41
CA VAL A 17 -5.35 -4.37 -3.05
C VAL A 17 -4.39 -5.24 -3.88
N PRO A 18 -3.39 -5.90 -3.27
CA PRO A 18 -2.39 -6.71 -4.00
C PRO A 18 -2.99 -7.80 -4.89
N GLU A 19 -4.01 -8.49 -4.42
CA GLU A 19 -4.67 -9.59 -5.12
C GLU A 19 -5.34 -9.10 -6.41
N HIS A 20 -5.95 -7.92 -6.36
CA HIS A 20 -6.59 -7.28 -7.50
C HIS A 20 -5.54 -6.87 -8.54
N ARG A 21 -4.44 -6.24 -8.11
CA ARG A 21 -3.31 -5.92 -9.00
C ARG A 21 -2.74 -7.16 -9.67
N ARG A 22 -2.46 -8.22 -8.92
CA ARG A 22 -1.88 -9.47 -9.46
C ARG A 22 -2.80 -10.13 -10.48
N THR A 23 -4.10 -10.14 -10.22
CA THR A 23 -5.12 -10.66 -11.14
C THR A 23 -5.15 -9.85 -12.44
N PHE A 24 -5.09 -8.52 -12.34
CA PHE A 24 -4.98 -7.65 -13.51
C PHE A 24 -3.70 -7.91 -14.30
N ILE A 25 -2.55 -7.93 -13.63
CA ILE A 25 -1.24 -8.13 -14.26
C ILE A 25 -1.21 -9.43 -15.07
N LYS A 26 -1.69 -10.51 -14.46
CA LYS A 26 -1.82 -11.81 -15.13
C LYS A 26 -2.71 -11.71 -16.36
N SER A 27 -3.92 -11.20 -16.20
CA SER A 27 -4.89 -11.06 -17.30
C SER A 27 -4.36 -10.19 -18.44
N TYR A 28 -3.68 -9.10 -18.11
CA TYR A 28 -3.11 -8.15 -19.06
C TYR A 28 -2.03 -8.81 -19.91
N PHE A 29 -1.03 -9.44 -19.29
CA PHE A 29 0.02 -10.11 -20.04
C PHE A 29 -0.45 -11.39 -20.73
N GLN A 30 -1.52 -12.04 -20.25
CA GLN A 30 -2.18 -13.14 -20.96
C GLN A 30 -2.86 -12.64 -22.24
N TYR A 31 -3.53 -11.48 -22.21
CA TYR A 31 -4.14 -10.86 -23.38
C TYR A 31 -3.10 -10.58 -24.49
N TYR A 32 -1.91 -10.11 -24.12
CA TYR A 32 -0.80 -9.89 -25.06
C TYR A 32 0.01 -11.15 -25.41
N GLY A 33 -0.36 -12.33 -24.88
CA GLY A 33 0.33 -13.59 -25.18
C GLY A 33 1.73 -13.73 -24.60
N VAL A 34 2.09 -12.94 -23.59
CA VAL A 34 3.44 -12.87 -22.99
C VAL A 34 3.50 -13.29 -21.53
N TRP A 35 2.42 -13.89 -21.00
CA TRP A 35 2.39 -14.36 -19.61
C TRP A 35 3.21 -15.63 -19.42
N ASN A 36 4.09 -15.61 -18.42
CA ASN A 36 4.79 -16.79 -17.92
C ASN A 36 4.83 -16.71 -16.39
N GLU A 37 4.07 -17.58 -15.73
CA GLU A 37 3.93 -17.61 -14.26
C GLU A 37 5.29 -17.78 -13.55
N SER A 38 6.11 -18.73 -14.01
CA SER A 38 7.43 -19.00 -13.41
C SER A 38 8.42 -17.86 -13.68
N GLY A 39 8.37 -17.30 -14.89
CA GLY A 39 9.17 -16.14 -15.28
C GLY A 39 8.83 -14.92 -14.44
N TRP A 40 7.53 -14.64 -14.26
CA TRP A 40 7.02 -13.55 -13.44
C TRP A 40 7.42 -13.71 -11.98
N GLY A 41 7.21 -14.89 -11.38
CA GLY A 41 7.60 -15.14 -9.98
C GLY A 41 9.10 -14.97 -9.74
N SER A 42 9.93 -15.42 -10.67
CA SER A 42 11.39 -15.22 -10.61
C SER A 42 11.79 -13.76 -10.78
N LEU A 43 11.09 -13.03 -11.65
CA LEU A 43 11.30 -11.61 -11.88
C LEU A 43 10.92 -10.79 -10.64
N LEU A 44 9.80 -11.10 -10.01
CA LEU A 44 9.30 -10.44 -8.80
C LEU A 44 10.31 -10.58 -7.65
N LYS A 45 10.85 -11.78 -7.40
CA LYS A 45 11.92 -11.96 -6.39
C LYS A 45 13.14 -11.09 -6.67
N LYS A 46 13.54 -10.95 -7.95
CA LYS A 46 14.66 -10.08 -8.34
C LYS A 46 14.34 -8.60 -8.15
N THR A 47 13.08 -8.17 -8.33
CA THR A 47 12.69 -6.78 -8.10
C THR A 47 12.52 -6.46 -6.63
N GLU A 48 12.05 -7.41 -5.81
CA GLU A 48 12.05 -7.31 -4.35
C GLU A 48 13.48 -7.12 -3.80
N GLU A 49 14.44 -7.95 -4.19
CA GLU A 49 15.86 -7.78 -3.81
C GLU A 49 16.40 -6.41 -4.25
N LYS A 50 16.06 -5.98 -5.48
CA LYS A 50 16.48 -4.67 -5.99
C LYS A 50 15.84 -3.53 -5.19
N LEU A 51 14.57 -3.66 -4.81
CA LEU A 51 13.85 -2.67 -4.01
C LEU A 51 14.48 -2.57 -2.62
N CYS A 52 14.81 -3.69 -1.97
CA CYS A 52 15.53 -3.69 -0.70
C CYS A 52 16.84 -2.89 -0.79
N GLN A 53 17.62 -3.08 -1.84
CA GLN A 53 18.85 -2.31 -2.08
C GLN A 53 18.56 -0.82 -2.21
N LEU A 54 17.56 -0.43 -3.00
CA LEU A 54 17.18 0.97 -3.21
C LEU A 54 16.72 1.63 -1.90
N LEU A 55 15.89 0.94 -1.12
CA LEU A 55 15.41 1.40 0.18
C LEU A 55 16.55 1.59 1.18
N ALA A 56 17.51 0.67 1.20
CA ALA A 56 18.68 0.77 2.06
C ALA A 56 19.61 1.93 1.63
N THR A 57 19.82 2.12 0.34
CA THR A 57 20.56 3.28 -0.20
C THR A 57 19.88 4.59 0.18
N ALA A 58 18.54 4.65 0.11
CA ALA A 58 17.72 5.78 0.54
C ALA A 58 17.55 5.90 2.06
N LYS A 59 18.28 5.10 2.86
CA LYS A 59 18.32 5.14 4.32
C LYS A 59 16.99 4.83 5.03
N TYR A 60 16.03 4.20 4.36
CA TYR A 60 14.83 3.70 5.03
C TYR A 60 15.20 2.57 5.99
N VAL A 61 14.84 2.71 7.27
CA VAL A 61 15.01 1.64 8.27
C VAL A 61 13.82 0.69 8.26
N LYS A 62 12.63 1.23 8.07
CA LYS A 62 11.35 0.51 7.97
C LYS A 62 10.61 1.00 6.75
N VAL A 63 9.76 0.14 6.19
CA VAL A 63 8.91 0.46 5.03
C VAL A 63 7.57 -0.25 5.17
N ASN A 64 6.48 0.44 4.86
CA ASN A 64 5.13 -0.13 4.87
C ASN A 64 5.02 -1.33 3.90
N GLN A 65 4.30 -2.38 4.31
CA GLN A 65 4.17 -3.61 3.52
C GLN A 65 3.46 -3.39 2.17
N ALA A 66 2.38 -2.61 2.11
CA ALA A 66 1.69 -2.35 0.85
C ALA A 66 2.56 -1.56 -0.13
N TYR A 67 3.34 -0.59 0.36
CA TYR A 67 4.34 0.11 -0.44
C TYR A 67 5.36 -0.86 -1.03
N PHE A 68 5.93 -1.73 -0.19
CA PHE A 68 6.92 -2.69 -0.64
C PHE A 68 6.38 -3.58 -1.76
N VAL A 69 5.19 -4.16 -1.57
CA VAL A 69 4.56 -5.01 -2.57
C VAL A 69 4.25 -4.23 -3.84
N PHE A 70 3.63 -3.05 -3.73
CA PHE A 70 3.26 -2.23 -4.89
C PHE A 70 4.47 -1.85 -5.74
N GLU A 71 5.54 -1.32 -5.12
CA GLU A 71 6.73 -0.92 -5.87
C GLU A 71 7.50 -2.14 -6.42
N SER A 72 7.50 -3.28 -5.74
CA SER A 72 8.11 -4.51 -6.27
C SER A 72 7.40 -5.00 -7.54
N GLU A 73 6.07 -4.95 -7.56
CA GLU A 73 5.22 -5.34 -8.71
C GLU A 73 5.36 -4.35 -9.86
N LYS A 74 5.41 -3.05 -9.57
CA LYS A 74 5.64 -2.00 -10.56
C LYS A 74 7.01 -2.10 -11.22
N LEU A 75 8.05 -2.39 -10.43
CA LEU A 75 9.39 -2.67 -10.96
C LEU A 75 9.40 -3.95 -11.80
N ALA A 76 8.69 -5.01 -11.38
CA ALA A 76 8.57 -6.25 -12.13
C ALA A 76 7.86 -6.03 -13.46
N TRP A 77 6.76 -5.28 -13.47
CA TRP A 77 6.02 -4.89 -14.67
C TRP A 77 6.94 -4.24 -15.71
N GLY A 78 7.64 -3.18 -15.32
CA GLY A 78 8.50 -2.45 -16.25
C GLY A 78 9.69 -3.28 -16.75
N LYS A 79 10.13 -4.30 -16.01
CA LYS A 79 11.13 -5.25 -16.50
C LYS A 79 10.51 -6.31 -17.43
N HIS A 80 9.31 -6.78 -17.14
CA HIS A 80 8.60 -7.78 -17.95
C HIS A 80 8.27 -7.22 -19.33
N VAL A 81 7.71 -6.00 -19.39
CA VAL A 81 7.44 -5.27 -20.64
C VAL A 81 8.69 -5.21 -21.53
N ARG A 82 9.83 -4.80 -20.96
CA ARG A 82 11.11 -4.74 -21.68
C ARG A 82 11.62 -6.11 -22.12
N ALA A 83 11.53 -7.12 -21.25
CA ALA A 83 11.99 -8.47 -21.55
C ALA A 83 11.18 -9.13 -22.68
N CYS A 84 9.90 -8.77 -22.82
CA CYS A 84 9.02 -9.26 -23.87
C CYS A 84 9.05 -8.42 -25.15
N GLY A 85 9.89 -7.38 -25.24
CA GLY A 85 9.98 -6.51 -26.42
C GLY A 85 8.75 -5.63 -26.64
N LEU A 86 7.93 -5.42 -25.61
CA LEU A 86 6.77 -4.54 -25.66
C LEU A 86 7.19 -3.07 -25.54
N ASP A 87 6.45 -2.15 -26.18
CA ASP A 87 6.72 -0.73 -26.09
C ASP A 87 6.44 -0.20 -24.67
N ALA A 88 7.46 0.34 -24.01
CA ALA A 88 7.34 0.81 -22.63
C ALA A 88 6.44 2.05 -22.47
N ASN A 89 6.15 2.79 -23.55
CA ASN A 89 5.23 3.92 -23.55
C ASN A 89 3.77 3.47 -23.69
N GLU A 90 3.52 2.41 -24.46
CA GLU A 90 2.18 1.84 -24.61
C GLU A 90 1.79 0.97 -23.41
N HIS A 91 2.76 0.28 -22.81
CA HIS A 91 2.56 -0.66 -21.70
C HIS A 91 3.07 -0.10 -20.38
N ARG A 92 2.77 1.16 -20.08
CA ARG A 92 3.14 1.79 -18.80
C ARG A 92 2.40 1.14 -17.64
N TRP A 93 2.97 1.26 -16.44
CA TRP A 93 2.24 0.92 -15.21
C TRP A 93 0.96 1.77 -15.15
N PRO A 94 -0.23 1.16 -15.07
CA PRO A 94 -1.47 1.85 -15.39
C PRO A 94 -2.02 2.69 -14.23
N TRP A 95 -1.49 2.51 -13.02
CA TRP A 95 -2.01 3.18 -11.83
C TRP A 95 -1.13 4.35 -11.40
N THR A 96 -1.78 5.46 -11.08
CA THR A 96 -1.15 6.68 -10.56
C THR A 96 -1.24 6.79 -9.04
N VAL A 97 -1.77 5.77 -8.36
CA VAL A 97 -1.78 5.71 -6.90
C VAL A 97 -0.40 5.35 -6.38
N PHE A 98 -0.05 5.89 -5.20
CA PHE A 98 1.22 5.64 -4.54
C PHE A 98 0.97 5.39 -3.06
N PRO A 99 1.10 4.14 -2.58
CA PRO A 99 1.12 3.89 -1.13
C PRO A 99 2.23 4.72 -0.48
N ASN A 100 2.01 5.16 0.76
CA ASN A 100 3.02 5.93 1.49
C ASN A 100 3.98 4.96 2.21
N PRO A 101 5.31 5.07 1.98
CA PRO A 101 6.29 4.17 2.59
C PRO A 101 6.34 4.25 4.12
N SER A 102 5.86 5.36 4.72
CA SER A 102 5.91 5.63 6.16
C SER A 102 4.54 5.53 6.86
N TYR A 103 3.50 5.06 6.16
CA TYR A 103 2.16 4.94 6.75
C TYR A 103 1.93 3.52 7.30
N TRP A 104 2.04 3.34 8.61
CA TRP A 104 2.17 2.02 9.22
C TRP A 104 0.87 1.24 9.46
N LYS A 105 -0.29 1.71 8.97
CA LYS A 105 -1.57 1.02 9.23
C LYS A 105 -1.61 -0.40 8.70
N GLU A 106 -0.85 -0.71 7.66
CA GLU A 106 -0.76 -2.04 7.05
C GLU A 106 0.50 -2.82 7.47
N GLY A 107 1.19 -2.33 8.51
CA GLY A 107 2.37 -2.98 9.07
C GLY A 107 3.67 -2.70 8.34
N ILE A 108 4.77 -3.09 8.99
CA ILE A 108 6.13 -3.01 8.45
C ILE A 108 6.36 -4.22 7.56
N SER A 109 7.08 -4.03 6.44
CA SER A 109 7.43 -5.12 5.56
C SER A 109 8.36 -6.13 6.23
N ALA A 110 7.85 -7.36 6.42
CA ALA A 110 8.64 -8.47 6.95
C ALA A 110 9.83 -8.78 6.04
N GLN A 111 9.60 -8.81 4.72
CA GLN A 111 10.64 -9.12 3.74
C GLN A 111 11.80 -8.12 3.77
N TYR A 112 11.50 -6.81 3.85
CA TYR A 112 12.55 -5.82 3.98
C TYR A 112 13.28 -5.91 5.34
N SER A 113 12.53 -6.18 6.41
CA SER A 113 13.10 -6.35 7.75
C SER A 113 14.05 -7.56 7.84
N ASP A 114 13.65 -8.69 7.26
CA ASP A 114 14.46 -9.91 7.18
C ASP A 114 15.70 -9.69 6.33
N TRP A 115 15.55 -9.01 5.18
CA TRP A 115 16.67 -8.67 4.31
C TRP A 115 17.71 -7.79 5.00
N ARG A 116 17.27 -6.79 5.79
CA ARG A 116 18.16 -5.95 6.60
C ARG A 116 18.88 -6.76 7.68
N SER A 117 18.13 -7.60 8.39
CA SER A 117 18.66 -8.46 9.46
C SER A 117 19.74 -9.40 8.95
N ALA A 118 19.49 -10.06 7.81
CA ALA A 118 20.45 -10.94 7.15
C ALA A 118 21.74 -10.24 6.68
N ARG A 119 21.76 -8.90 6.67
CA ARG A 119 22.91 -8.07 6.27
C ARG A 119 23.52 -7.28 7.43
N GLY A 120 23.10 -7.55 8.67
CA GLY A 120 23.57 -6.83 9.85
C GLY A 120 23.19 -5.35 9.86
N LEU A 121 22.15 -4.96 9.12
CA LEU A 121 21.70 -3.57 9.07
C LEU A 121 20.77 -3.26 10.25
N PRO A 122 20.85 -2.06 10.86
CA PRO A 122 19.98 -1.68 11.97
C PRO A 122 18.50 -1.74 11.61
N LEU A 123 17.65 -2.24 12.52
CA LEU A 123 16.18 -2.23 12.40
C LEU A 123 15.53 -1.06 13.16
N ILE A 124 16.33 -0.27 13.87
CA ILE A 124 15.93 0.90 14.65
C ILE A 124 16.78 2.09 14.17
N GLU A 125 16.16 3.26 14.05
CA GLU A 125 16.90 4.49 13.74
C GLU A 125 17.84 4.85 14.90
N PRO A 126 19.10 5.22 14.62
CA PRO A 126 20.09 5.50 15.67
C PRO A 126 19.84 6.77 16.52
N GLU A 127 18.72 7.48 16.35
CA GLU A 127 18.40 8.73 17.07
C GLU A 127 17.24 8.58 18.07
N LEU A 128 17.21 7.50 18.84
CA LEU A 128 16.40 7.41 20.07
C LEU A 128 17.03 6.59 21.19
N SER A 129 18.30 6.19 21.04
CA SER A 129 19.05 5.44 22.06
C SER A 129 19.87 6.32 23.00
N LYS A 130 19.76 7.66 22.90
CA LYS A 130 20.36 8.63 23.82
C LYS A 130 19.28 9.33 24.67
N ALA A 131 18.49 8.56 25.41
CA ALA A 131 17.68 9.06 26.51
C ALA A 131 17.60 8.01 27.62
N THR A 132 18.75 7.60 28.14
CA THR A 132 18.83 7.01 29.48
C THR A 132 20.09 7.56 30.13
N THR A 133 19.96 8.75 30.73
CA THR A 133 20.82 9.08 31.87
C THR A 133 20.02 8.72 33.11
N GLU A 134 20.40 7.56 33.64
CA GLU A 134 20.03 7.05 34.95
C GLU A 134 20.25 8.13 36.02
N LYS A 135 19.28 8.28 36.92
CA LYS A 135 19.53 8.83 38.26
C LYS A 135 19.27 7.69 39.25
N PRO A 136 20.28 7.20 39.99
CA PRO A 136 20.06 6.22 41.04
C PRO A 136 19.44 6.95 42.24
N SER A 137 18.20 6.61 42.60
CA SER A 137 17.60 7.04 43.86
C SER A 137 17.41 5.83 44.75
N ALA A 138 18.33 5.66 45.69
CA ALA A 138 18.23 4.72 46.78
C ALA A 138 17.17 5.17 47.81
N ASN A 139 16.35 4.22 48.26
CA ASN A 139 15.85 3.98 49.65
C ASN A 139 14.52 3.22 49.56
N LYS A 140 14.48 1.93 49.89
CA LYS A 140 14.43 1.28 51.21
C LYS A 140 12.99 1.11 51.76
N ASP A 141 12.67 -0.18 51.90
CA ASP A 141 11.86 -0.85 52.93
C ASP A 141 10.34 -0.58 53.03
N ALA A 142 9.59 -1.65 52.73
CA ALA A 142 8.72 -2.38 53.67
C ALA A 142 7.22 -2.54 53.30
N ALA A 143 6.80 -3.80 53.45
CA ALA A 143 5.49 -4.31 53.87
C ALA A 143 4.29 -4.32 52.89
N ALA A 144 3.95 -5.56 52.50
CA ALA A 144 2.62 -6.20 52.49
C ALA A 144 1.36 -5.31 52.44
N THR A 145 0.41 -5.64 51.55
CA THR A 145 -0.80 -6.47 51.83
C THR A 145 -1.83 -6.25 50.71
N THR A 146 -2.30 -7.32 50.06
CA THR A 146 -3.55 -7.36 49.26
C THR A 146 -4.77 -7.00 50.11
N PRO A 147 -5.86 -6.44 49.54
CA PRO A 147 -7.03 -7.30 49.41
C PRO A 147 -7.92 -7.11 48.16
N LYS A 148 -8.57 -8.24 47.88
CA LYS A 148 -9.70 -8.59 47.02
C LYS A 148 -10.95 -7.75 47.28
N SER A 149 -11.66 -7.32 46.22
CA SER A 149 -13.13 -7.40 46.08
C SER A 149 -13.62 -6.88 44.71
N ALA A 150 -14.44 -7.69 44.05
CA ALA A 150 -15.40 -7.33 43.00
C ALA A 150 -16.82 -7.38 43.62
N PRO A 151 -17.95 -7.26 42.89
CA PRO A 151 -18.33 -6.47 41.71
C PRO A 151 -19.59 -5.60 42.00
N GLN A 152 -19.98 -4.65 41.12
CA GLN A 152 -21.35 -4.13 41.16
C GLN A 152 -21.97 -3.85 39.78
N ARG A 153 -23.22 -4.31 39.68
CA ARG A 153 -24.15 -4.41 38.55
C ARG A 153 -24.77 -3.06 38.12
N GLN A 154 -25.10 -3.03 36.82
CA GLN A 154 -26.33 -2.54 36.16
C GLN A 154 -26.74 -1.07 36.28
N HIS A 155 -27.12 -0.47 35.14
CA HIS A 155 -28.38 0.29 34.87
C HIS A 155 -28.29 0.78 33.41
N LEU A 156 -28.93 0.11 32.43
CA LEU A 156 -30.24 0.39 31.82
C LEU A 156 -30.43 1.79 31.17
N SER A 157 -30.62 1.75 29.84
CA SER A 157 -31.65 2.47 29.06
C SER A 157 -31.56 4.01 28.99
N THR A 158 -31.52 4.67 27.83
CA THR A 158 -32.65 4.78 26.89
C THR A 158 -32.31 5.71 25.71
N LYS A 159 -32.99 5.48 24.57
CA LYS A 159 -33.51 6.47 23.58
C LYS A 159 -32.57 7.12 22.54
N ASN A 160 -32.66 6.59 21.30
CA ASN A 160 -32.87 7.37 20.06
C ASN A 160 -34.20 8.19 20.17
N PRO A 161 -34.52 9.23 19.36
CA PRO A 161 -34.15 9.44 17.95
C PRO A 161 -33.95 10.91 17.48
N HIS A 162 -33.33 11.14 16.31
CA HIS A 162 -33.85 12.04 15.25
C HIS A 162 -32.88 12.16 14.06
N GLU A 163 -33.29 11.65 12.90
CA GLU A 163 -33.02 12.25 11.58
C GLU A 163 -34.30 13.03 11.16
N PRO A 164 -34.38 13.77 10.04
CA PRO A 164 -33.36 14.27 9.11
C PRO A 164 -33.51 15.78 8.83
N ARG A 165 -32.49 16.44 8.26
CA ARG A 165 -32.65 17.80 7.69
C ARG A 165 -32.25 17.81 6.21
N ARG A 166 -33.29 17.89 5.37
CA ARG A 166 -33.22 18.23 3.94
C ARG A 166 -32.94 19.72 3.73
N LEU A 167 -32.55 20.00 2.48
CA LEU A 167 -32.69 21.22 1.65
C LEU A 167 -31.34 21.86 1.27
N PRO A 168 -31.25 22.60 0.14
CA PRO A 168 -31.89 22.42 -1.18
C PRO A 168 -30.87 22.51 -2.33
N GLY A 169 -31.27 22.08 -3.54
CA GLY A 169 -30.57 22.42 -4.78
C GLY A 169 -30.93 23.83 -5.28
N PRO A 170 -30.19 24.32 -6.29
CA PRO A 170 -30.82 25.05 -7.38
C PRO A 170 -30.39 24.57 -8.78
N SER A 171 -31.32 24.79 -9.70
CA SER A 171 -31.36 24.39 -11.10
C SER A 171 -30.44 25.19 -12.04
N GLU A 172 -30.10 24.53 -13.15
CA GLU A 172 -29.98 24.98 -14.55
C GLU A 172 -29.14 26.23 -14.92
N GLN A 173 -28.20 26.05 -15.86
CA GLN A 173 -28.33 26.66 -17.20
C GLN A 173 -27.33 26.14 -18.24
N SER A 174 -27.87 25.93 -19.44
CA SER A 174 -27.23 25.59 -20.71
C SER A 174 -26.14 26.57 -21.15
N GLY A 175 -25.13 26.04 -21.85
CA GLY A 175 -24.14 26.81 -22.60
C GLY A 175 -23.65 26.03 -23.81
N GLN A 176 -24.31 26.26 -24.94
CA GLN A 176 -24.04 25.72 -26.27
C GLN A 176 -22.80 26.42 -26.86
N VAL A 177 -21.74 25.68 -27.19
CA VAL A 177 -20.58 26.23 -27.92
C VAL A 177 -20.68 25.84 -29.39
N LYS A 178 -20.77 26.89 -30.19
CA LYS A 178 -20.84 26.95 -31.66
C LYS A 178 -19.51 26.45 -32.27
N MET A 179 -19.57 25.42 -33.12
CA MET A 179 -18.47 25.07 -34.03
C MET A 179 -18.51 26.01 -35.22
N GLU A 180 -17.43 26.79 -35.40
CA GLU A 180 -17.18 27.60 -36.58
C GLU A 180 -16.17 26.83 -37.45
N SER A 181 -16.60 26.42 -38.64
CA SER A 181 -15.72 25.86 -39.68
C SER A 181 -14.97 26.99 -40.37
N PRO A 182 -13.70 26.81 -40.74
CA PRO A 182 -13.04 27.70 -41.69
C PRO A 182 -13.35 27.26 -43.13
N ASP A 183 -13.79 28.21 -43.95
CA ASP A 183 -13.82 28.13 -45.41
C ASP A 183 -12.40 28.27 -45.99
N ILE A 184 -12.12 27.38 -46.96
CA ILE A 184 -11.25 27.46 -48.16
C ILE A 184 -9.94 28.26 -48.09
#